data_AF-A0A1G1E086-F1
#
_entry.id   AF-A0A1G1E086-F1
#
_cell.length_a   1.000
_cell.length_b   1.000
_cell.length_c   1.000
_cell.angle_alpha   90.00
_cell.angle_beta   90.00
_cell.angle_gamma   90.00
#
_symmetry.space_group_name_H-M   'P 1'
#
loop_
_entity.id
_entity.type
_entity.pdbx_description
1 polymer ?
#
loop_
_entity_poly.entity_id
_entity_poly.type
_entity_poly.pdbx_seq_one_letter_code
_entity_poly.pdbx_strand_id
1 'polypeptide(L)'
;MTRQIHKRFINEQVKMILARYVKKELSSEQVMRLLELKRSQFFELVKQYKGNPEEFTIEYSRKAKTRKISEEIEGNILKELSIEKGLIDDMTIPVRFYNYSYVRDQMIKKYQQEVSVPTIIGRAKKTVFTSHDLREKLMTMKY
;
A
#
# COMPACT_ATOMS: atom_id res chain seq x y z
N MET A 1 -15.13 12.79 -4.58
CA MET A 1 -14.45 11.73 -3.81
C MET A 1 -15.14 11.57 -2.46
N THR A 2 -15.85 10.46 -2.20
CA THR A 2 -16.48 10.23 -0.88
C THR A 2 -15.41 9.90 0.15
N ARG A 3 -15.18 10.80 1.12
CA ARG A 3 -14.26 10.55 2.24
C ARG A 3 -14.79 9.38 3.08
N GLN A 4 -13.89 8.51 3.53
CA GLN A 4 -14.24 7.32 4.29
C GLN A 4 -14.88 7.72 5.64
N ILE A 5 -15.93 7.00 6.06
CA ILE A 5 -16.73 7.31 7.27
C ILE A 5 -15.87 7.38 8.52
N HIS A 6 -14.93 6.44 8.68
CA HIS A 6 -14.02 6.38 9.81
C HIS A 6 -13.10 7.59 9.96
N LYS A 7 -12.99 8.44 8.94
CA LYS A 7 -12.22 9.70 9.01
C LYS A 7 -13.08 10.91 9.41
N ARG A 8 -14.40 10.75 9.39
CA ARG A 8 -15.37 11.83 9.59
C ARG A 8 -16.14 11.70 10.89
N PHE A 9 -16.41 10.46 11.30
CA PHE A 9 -17.24 10.16 12.45
C PHE A 9 -16.51 9.22 13.40
N ILE A 10 -16.71 9.48 14.69
CA ILE A 10 -16.27 8.58 15.77
C ILE A 10 -17.24 7.40 15.81
N ASN A 11 -16.73 6.21 16.16
CA ASN A 11 -17.52 4.99 16.20
C ASN A 11 -18.80 5.14 17.06
N GLU A 12 -18.66 5.77 18.23
CA GLU A 12 -19.77 6.05 19.15
C GLU A 12 -20.87 6.93 18.54
N GLN A 13 -20.50 7.97 17.79
CA GLN A 13 -21.46 8.86 17.14
C GLN A 13 -22.32 8.10 16.13
N VAL A 14 -21.70 7.19 15.36
CA VAL A 14 -22.45 6.41 14.39
C VAL A 14 -23.29 5.32 15.07
N LYS A 15 -22.80 4.68 16.14
CA LYS A 15 -23.62 3.78 16.96
C LYS A 15 -24.86 4.48 17.49
N MET A 16 -24.74 5.69 18.03
CA MET A 16 -25.88 6.47 18.51
C MET A 16 -26.90 6.75 17.39
N ILE A 17 -26.44 7.18 16.22
CA ILE A 17 -27.32 7.48 15.08
C ILE A 17 -28.04 6.22 14.59
N LEU A 18 -27.33 5.09 14.48
CA LEU A 18 -27.90 3.81 14.09
C LEU A 18 -28.86 3.26 15.15
N ALA A 19 -28.58 3.45 16.45
CA ALA A 19 -29.48 3.08 17.53
C ALA A 19 -30.83 3.83 17.44
N ARG A 20 -30.80 5.14 17.17
CA ARG A 20 -32.01 5.95 16.96
C ARG A 20 -32.79 5.50 15.71
N TYR A 21 -32.09 5.11 14.65
CA TYR A 21 -32.72 4.51 13.47
C TYR A 21 -33.44 3.18 13.80
N VAL A 22 -32.80 2.29 14.57
CA VAL A 22 -33.40 1.02 14.99
C VAL A 22 -34.61 1.23 15.90
N LYS A 23 -34.56 2.26 16.77
CA LYS A 23 -35.69 2.71 17.59
C LYS A 23 -36.80 3.42 16.80
N LYS A 24 -36.64 3.60 15.48
CA LYS A 24 -37.56 4.33 14.58
C LYS A 24 -37.75 5.81 14.93
N GLU A 25 -36.83 6.40 15.67
CA GLU A 25 -36.84 7.83 16.03
C GLU A 25 -36.37 8.71 14.86
N LEU A 26 -35.62 8.14 13.92
CA LEU A 26 -35.09 8.84 12.73
C LEU A 26 -35.45 8.09 11.45
N SER A 27 -35.82 8.85 10.41
CA SER A 27 -35.99 8.33 9.05
C SER A 27 -34.64 7.92 8.45
N SER A 28 -34.66 6.90 7.58
CA SER A 28 -33.48 6.52 6.79
C SER A 28 -32.88 7.68 6.00
N GLU A 29 -33.71 8.61 5.49
CA GLU A 29 -33.26 9.79 4.76
C GLU A 29 -32.57 10.82 5.66
N GLN A 30 -33.02 10.94 6.91
CA GLN A 30 -32.40 11.82 7.90
C GLN A 30 -31.03 11.28 8.28
N VAL A 31 -30.92 9.98 8.53
CA VAL A 31 -29.65 9.34 8.88
C VAL A 31 -28.66 9.36 7.72
N MET A 32 -29.12 9.11 6.49
CA MET A 32 -28.29 9.21 5.30
C MET A 32 -27.75 10.64 5.09
N ARG A 33 -28.55 11.67 5.39
CA ARG A 33 -28.10 13.07 5.35
C ARG A 33 -27.10 13.38 6.46
N LEU A 34 -27.37 12.95 7.69
CA LEU A 34 -26.49 13.19 8.84
C LEU A 34 -25.11 12.53 8.69
N LEU A 35 -25.08 11.28 8.20
CA LEU A 35 -23.83 10.54 7.98
C LEU A 35 -23.22 10.82 6.59
N GLU A 36 -23.92 11.58 5.74
CA GLU A 36 -23.60 11.83 4.34
C GLU A 36 -23.24 10.54 3.56
N LEU A 37 -24.12 9.56 3.66
CA LEU A 37 -23.93 8.22 3.07
C LEU A 37 -24.79 7.99 1.85
N LYS A 38 -24.21 7.23 0.92
CA LYS A 38 -24.98 6.63 -0.17
C LYS A 38 -25.89 5.53 0.39
N ARG A 39 -27.00 5.30 -0.31
CA ARG A 39 -28.02 4.30 0.06
C ARG A 39 -27.41 2.91 0.32
N SER A 40 -26.51 2.45 -0.55
CA SER A 40 -25.84 1.15 -0.39
C SER A 40 -25.01 1.06 0.89
N GLN A 41 -24.18 2.07 1.16
CA GLN A 41 -23.33 2.12 2.35
C GLN A 41 -24.14 2.19 3.64
N PHE A 42 -25.24 2.95 3.64
CA PHE A 42 -26.14 3.04 4.78
C PHE A 42 -26.75 1.67 5.12
N PHE A 43 -27.33 0.96 4.15
CA PHE A 43 -27.93 -0.35 4.41
C PHE A 43 -26.90 -1.41 4.81
N GLU A 44 -25.68 -1.34 4.29
CA GLU A 44 -24.59 -2.21 4.70
C GLU A 44 -24.21 -1.99 6.18
N LEU A 45 -24.09 -0.73 6.61
CA LEU A 45 -23.84 -0.39 8.02
C LEU A 45 -24.99 -0.82 8.93
N VAL A 46 -26.24 -0.58 8.52
CA VAL A 46 -27.42 -1.02 9.28
C VAL A 46 -27.42 -2.54 9.42
N LYS A 47 -27.07 -3.28 8.36
CA LYS A 47 -26.99 -4.74 8.39
C LYS A 47 -25.91 -5.21 9.37
N GLN A 48 -24.72 -4.60 9.36
CA GLN A 48 -23.65 -4.91 10.30
C GLN A 48 -24.06 -4.60 11.76
N TYR A 49 -24.64 -3.43 11.99
CA TYR A 49 -25.11 -3.01 13.30
C TYR A 49 -26.23 -3.91 13.86
N LYS A 50 -27.18 -4.34 13.02
CA LYS A 50 -28.23 -5.29 13.42
C LYS A 50 -27.71 -6.69 13.71
N GLY A 51 -26.59 -7.10 13.10
CA GLY A 51 -25.99 -8.41 13.32
C GLY A 51 -25.35 -8.52 14.70
N ASN A 52 -24.53 -7.53 15.09
CA ASN A 52 -23.93 -7.47 16.42
C ASN A 52 -23.67 -6.00 16.85
N PRO A 53 -24.57 -5.36 17.62
CA PRO A 53 -24.43 -3.96 18.03
C PRO A 53 -23.20 -3.70 18.92
N GLU A 54 -22.83 -4.66 19.77
CA GLU A 54 -21.72 -4.56 20.72
C GLU A 54 -20.37 -4.51 19.98
N GLU A 55 -20.13 -5.46 19.08
CA GLU A 55 -18.88 -5.57 18.30
C GLU A 55 -18.79 -4.60 17.11
N PHE A 56 -19.87 -3.89 16.78
CA PHE A 56 -19.87 -2.98 15.65
C PHE A 56 -18.76 -1.92 15.79
N THR A 57 -17.88 -1.85 14.79
CA THR A 57 -16.88 -0.78 14.71
C THR A 57 -16.73 -0.28 13.29
N ILE A 58 -16.60 1.04 13.17
CA ILE A 58 -16.30 1.72 11.90
C ILE A 58 -14.80 1.90 11.73
N GLU A 59 -14.02 1.67 12.78
CA GLU A 59 -12.57 1.78 12.75
C GLU A 59 -11.99 0.88 11.65
N TYR A 60 -11.37 1.53 10.66
CA TYR A 60 -10.69 0.83 9.59
C TYR A 60 -9.29 0.42 10.06
N SER A 61 -9.16 -0.79 10.59
CA SER A 61 -7.86 -1.40 10.87
C SER A 61 -7.43 -2.28 9.68
N ARG A 62 -6.41 -1.84 8.95
CA ARG A 62 -5.80 -2.69 7.92
C ARG A 62 -4.92 -3.73 8.59
N LYS A 63 -5.40 -4.97 8.73
CA LYS A 63 -4.68 -6.09 9.38
C LYS A 63 -3.34 -6.45 8.72
N ALA A 64 -3.16 -6.19 7.42
CA ALA A 64 -1.91 -6.49 6.72
C ALA A 64 -1.62 -5.48 5.59
N LYS A 65 -0.35 -5.09 5.43
CA LYS A 65 0.11 -4.40 4.23
C LYS A 65 0.17 -5.42 3.09
N THR A 66 -0.92 -5.56 2.33
CA THR A 66 -1.05 -6.51 1.19
C THR A 66 0.02 -6.36 0.12
N ARG A 67 0.72 -5.21 0.07
CA ARG A 67 1.79 -4.91 -0.90
C ARG A 67 3.18 -4.91 -0.27
N LYS A 68 3.37 -5.49 0.91
CA LYS A 68 4.71 -5.63 1.51
C LYS A 68 5.36 -6.88 0.91
N ILE A 69 6.51 -6.67 0.31
CA ILE A 69 7.41 -7.75 -0.11
C ILE A 69 7.99 -8.37 1.16
N SER A 70 8.27 -9.67 1.16
CA SER A 70 8.93 -10.30 2.31
C SER A 70 10.27 -9.63 2.57
N GLU A 71 10.66 -9.56 3.84
CA GLU A 71 11.94 -8.95 4.23
C GLU A 71 13.13 -9.71 3.64
N GLU A 72 12.95 -11.01 3.40
CA GLU A 72 13.91 -11.86 2.68
C GLU A 72 14.13 -11.42 1.24
N ILE A 73 13.05 -11.25 0.45
CA ILE A 73 13.16 -10.78 -0.94
C ILE A 73 13.78 -9.38 -0.97
N GLU A 74 13.42 -8.51 -0.01
CA GLU A 74 14.01 -7.17 0.09
C GLU A 74 15.52 -7.23 0.36
N GLY A 75 15.96 -8.10 1.28
CA GLY A 75 17.38 -8.32 1.56
C GLY A 75 18.15 -8.86 0.36
N ASN A 76 17.58 -9.81 -0.38
CA ASN A 76 18.23 -10.41 -1.55
C ASN A 76 18.35 -9.41 -2.71
N ILE A 77 17.30 -8.60 -2.95
CA ILE A 77 17.36 -7.51 -3.94
C ILE A 77 18.50 -6.53 -3.60
N LEU A 78 18.65 -6.18 -2.32
CA LEU A 78 19.71 -5.24 -1.90
C LEU A 78 21.11 -5.81 -2.09
N LYS A 79 21.32 -7.09 -1.77
CA LYS A 79 22.61 -7.76 -1.98
C LYS A 79 23.03 -7.73 -3.45
N GLU A 80 22.14 -8.12 -4.36
CA GLU A 80 22.46 -8.15 -5.79
C GLU A 80 22.64 -6.71 -6.35
N LEU A 81 21.87 -5.73 -5.87
CA LEU A 81 22.06 -4.32 -6.24
C LEU A 81 23.41 -3.76 -5.76
N SER A 82 23.90 -4.17 -4.60
CA SER A 82 25.22 -3.76 -4.10
C SER A 82 26.36 -4.34 -4.92
N ILE A 83 26.22 -5.58 -5.43
CA ILE A 83 27.19 -6.21 -6.33
C ILE A 83 27.25 -5.43 -7.65
N GLU A 84 26.08 -5.14 -8.25
CA GLU A 84 25.99 -4.30 -9.46
C GLU A 84 26.61 -2.92 -9.25
N LYS A 85 26.40 -2.31 -8.08
CA LYS A 85 27.03 -1.03 -7.74
C LYS A 85 28.55 -1.12 -7.74
N GLY A 86 29.12 -2.19 -7.17
CA GLY A 86 30.57 -2.41 -7.16
C GLY A 86 31.17 -2.51 -8.58
N LEU A 87 30.43 -3.10 -9.52
CA LEU A 87 30.85 -3.18 -10.92
C LEU A 87 30.81 -1.82 -11.65
N ILE A 88 29.94 -0.91 -11.22
CA ILE A 88 29.83 0.46 -11.77
C ILE A 88 30.90 1.38 -11.17
N ASP A 89 31.22 1.18 -9.89
CA ASP A 89 32.24 1.97 -9.19
C ASP A 89 33.67 1.57 -9.64
N ASP A 90 33.86 0.36 -10.18
CA ASP A 90 35.12 -0.09 -10.75
C ASP A 90 35.40 0.56 -12.13
N MET A 91 36.38 1.47 -12.17
CA MET A 91 36.77 2.18 -13.39
C MET A 91 37.39 1.29 -14.47
N THR A 92 37.76 0.04 -14.14
CA THR A 92 38.32 -0.92 -15.11
C THR A 92 37.24 -1.60 -15.94
N ILE A 93 35.99 -1.59 -15.46
CA ILE A 93 34.86 -2.21 -16.12
C ILE A 93 34.07 -1.12 -16.87
N PRO A 94 33.81 -1.27 -18.19
CA PRO A 94 33.08 -0.27 -18.96
C PRO A 94 31.56 -0.28 -18.70
N VAL A 95 31.13 -0.61 -17.48
CA VAL A 95 29.73 -0.64 -17.06
C VAL A 95 29.43 0.61 -16.26
N ARG A 96 28.48 1.44 -16.74
CA ARG A 96 28.15 2.75 -16.13
C ARG A 96 26.73 2.81 -15.57
N PHE A 97 25.95 1.74 -15.72
CA PHE A 97 24.52 1.71 -15.40
C PHE A 97 24.15 0.39 -14.73
N TYR A 98 23.15 0.44 -13.85
CA TYR A 98 22.58 -0.74 -13.21
C TYR A 98 21.85 -1.61 -14.22
N ASN A 99 22.15 -2.91 -14.26
CA ASN A 99 21.39 -3.86 -15.05
C ASN A 99 20.30 -4.54 -14.21
N TYR A 100 19.12 -3.93 -14.16
CA TYR A 100 18.00 -4.46 -13.36
C TYR A 100 17.41 -5.77 -13.90
N SER A 101 17.54 -6.03 -15.21
CA SER A 101 17.15 -7.30 -15.81
C SER A 101 18.06 -8.43 -15.34
N TYR A 102 19.37 -8.15 -15.27
CA TYR A 102 20.33 -9.10 -14.70
C TYR A 102 20.05 -9.39 -13.23
N VAL A 103 19.78 -8.36 -12.42
CA VAL A 103 19.39 -8.55 -11.01
C VAL A 103 18.14 -9.42 -10.89
N ARG A 104 17.13 -9.21 -11.72
CA ARG A 104 15.93 -10.07 -11.75
C ARG A 104 16.30 -11.51 -12.07
N ASP A 105 17.14 -11.73 -13.08
CA ASP A 105 17.52 -13.07 -13.49
C ASP A 105 18.35 -13.78 -12.39
N GLN A 106 19.17 -13.03 -11.64
CA GLN A 106 19.85 -13.54 -10.44
C GLN A 106 18.88 -13.87 -9.32
N MET A 107 17.82 -13.07 -9.12
CA MET A 107 16.77 -13.35 -8.14
C MET A 107 16.07 -14.69 -8.42
N ILE A 108 15.79 -14.97 -9.69
CA ILE A 108 15.18 -16.24 -10.13
C ILE A 108 16.19 -17.39 -9.98
N LYS A 109 17.43 -17.22 -10.44
CA LYS A 109 18.44 -18.30 -10.45
C LYS A 109 18.95 -18.68 -9.07
N LYS A 110 19.30 -17.70 -8.22
CA LYS A 110 19.93 -17.92 -6.92
C LYS A 110 18.93 -18.16 -5.80
N TYR A 111 17.83 -17.40 -5.81
CA TYR A 111 16.88 -17.37 -4.69
C TYR A 111 15.51 -17.96 -5.05
N GLN A 112 15.29 -18.36 -6.31
CA GLN A 112 14.00 -18.88 -6.80
C GLN A 112 12.83 -17.92 -6.52
N GLN A 113 13.15 -16.61 -6.51
CA GLN A 113 12.23 -15.55 -6.17
C GLN A 113 11.87 -14.76 -7.42
N GLU A 114 10.60 -14.87 -7.85
CA GLU A 114 10.08 -14.09 -8.96
C GLU A 114 9.73 -12.67 -8.50
N VAL A 115 10.50 -11.70 -8.98
CA VAL A 115 10.28 -10.28 -8.71
C VAL A 115 10.19 -9.51 -10.02
N SER A 116 9.25 -8.57 -10.08
CA SER A 116 9.14 -7.72 -11.28
C SER A 116 10.28 -6.70 -11.34
N VAL A 117 10.74 -6.35 -12.55
CA VAL A 117 11.76 -5.30 -12.74
C VAL A 117 11.32 -3.96 -12.10
N PRO A 118 10.06 -3.50 -12.23
CA PRO A 118 9.58 -2.29 -11.54
C PRO A 118 9.74 -2.36 -10.02
N THR A 119 9.61 -3.55 -9.44
CA THR A 119 9.81 -3.77 -8.01
C THR A 119 11.27 -3.53 -7.62
N ILE A 120 12.22 -4.13 -8.36
CA ILE A 120 13.66 -3.94 -8.14
C ILE A 120 14.03 -2.47 -8.31
N ILE A 121 13.58 -1.82 -9.39
CA ILE A 121 13.80 -0.38 -9.63
C ILE A 121 13.24 0.45 -8.48
N GLY A 122 12.04 0.13 -7.99
CA GLY A 122 11.41 0.82 -6.87
C GLY A 122 12.22 0.71 -5.57
N ARG A 123 12.88 -0.44 -5.35
CA ARG A 123 13.77 -0.66 -4.19
C ARG A 123 15.11 0.04 -4.35
N ALA A 124 15.75 -0.12 -5.51
CA ALA A 124 16.99 0.59 -5.86
C ALA A 124 16.81 2.10 -5.71
N LYS A 125 15.70 2.66 -6.20
CA LYS A 125 15.36 4.06 -5.99
C LYS A 125 15.29 4.42 -4.51
N LYS A 126 14.56 3.67 -3.69
CA LYS A 126 14.43 3.98 -2.25
C LYS A 126 15.77 3.93 -1.50
N THR A 127 16.67 3.02 -1.87
CA THR A 127 17.96 2.84 -1.19
C THR A 127 19.08 3.72 -1.77
N VAL A 128 19.09 3.97 -3.07
CA VAL A 128 20.06 4.86 -3.73
C VAL A 128 19.69 6.33 -3.51
N PHE A 129 18.41 6.69 -3.43
CA PHE A 129 17.99 8.08 -3.14
C PHE A 129 18.27 8.54 -1.70
N THR A 130 18.77 7.67 -0.82
CA THR A 130 19.31 8.08 0.49
C THR A 130 20.74 8.64 0.36
N SER A 131 21.43 8.42 -0.76
CA SER A 131 22.68 9.09 -1.15
C SER A 131 22.39 10.06 -2.31
N HIS A 132 22.60 11.35 -2.08
CA HIS A 132 22.02 12.48 -2.82
C HIS A 132 22.44 12.68 -4.30
N ASP A 133 23.01 11.69 -5.00
CA ASP A 133 23.94 12.03 -6.11
C ASP A 133 23.74 11.33 -7.49
N LEU A 134 22.64 10.62 -7.74
CA LEU A 134 22.51 9.83 -8.99
C LEU A 134 21.21 10.06 -9.79
N ARG A 135 20.56 11.21 -9.60
CA ARG A 135 19.31 11.53 -10.31
C ARG A 135 19.49 11.75 -11.82
N GLU A 136 20.66 12.19 -12.29
CA GLU A 136 20.85 12.52 -13.71
C GLU A 136 21.17 11.31 -14.60
N LYS A 137 21.85 10.27 -14.10
CA LYS A 137 22.28 9.13 -14.94
C LYS A 137 21.21 8.07 -15.21
N LEU A 138 20.09 8.08 -14.48
CA LEU A 138 19.04 7.05 -14.55
C LEU A 138 17.90 7.38 -15.54
N MET A 139 17.92 8.55 -16.19
CA MET A 139 16.84 9.03 -17.08
C MET A 139 16.96 8.52 -18.53
N THR A 140 18.04 7.84 -18.91
CA THR A 140 18.23 7.29 -20.26
C THR A 140 18.06 5.77 -20.26
N MET A 141 16.81 5.30 -20.30
CA MET A 141 16.49 3.98 -20.82
C MET A 141 15.42 4.12 -21.91
N LYS A 142 15.83 3.92 -23.17
CA LYS A 142 14.91 3.60 -24.27
C LYS A 142 14.40 2.18 -24.03
N TYR A 143 13.08 2.04 -24.13
CA TYR A 143 12.34 0.79 -24.08
C TYR A 143 12.66 -0.12 -25.28
#